data_AF-A0A816Z0B3-F1
#
_entry.id   AF-A0A816Z0B3-F1
#
_cell.length_a   1.000
_cell.length_b   1.000
_cell.length_c   1.000
_cell.angle_alpha   90.00
_cell.angle_beta   90.00
_cell.angle_gamma   90.00
#
_symmetry.space_group_name_H-M   'P 1'
#
loop_
_entity.id
_entity.type
_entity.pdbx_description
1 polymer ?
#
loop_
_entity_poly.entity_id
_entity_poly.type
_entity_poly.pdbx_seq_one_letter_code
_entity_poly.pdbx_strand_id
1 'polypeptide(L)'
;MGIFDLNGADIFFLNRQPLRNVKNAEQLIPVFAVPPAGPTPIVRTLRQVLQEKRLEIQERKLLILIATDGVPTNDNGQQETKPLEHALRHERNPINRIQVTLIACTDDNECKISNLDVADDYRSEREEIQKVQGKNFPFSFGDILMGAIDNWFDERRVTGNAPPDRHGTKGKKKGACCIL
;
A
#
# COMPACT_ATOMS: atom_id res chain seq x y z
N MET A 1 -9.22 4.29 -21.27
CA MET A 1 -10.02 3.76 -20.14
C MET A 1 -9.09 3.78 -18.93
N GLY A 2 -9.28 4.71 -18.00
CA GLY A 2 -8.36 4.87 -16.86
C GLY A 2 -8.50 3.71 -15.89
N ILE A 3 -7.37 3.23 -15.35
CA ILE A 3 -7.31 2.11 -14.39
C ILE A 3 -7.88 2.49 -13.01
N PHE A 4 -8.07 3.80 -12.75
CA PHE A 4 -8.57 4.34 -11.49
C PHE A 4 -10.06 4.71 -11.56
N ASP A 5 -10.71 4.69 -10.39
CA ASP A 5 -12.10 5.11 -10.19
C ASP A 5 -12.32 6.53 -10.75
N LEU A 6 -13.37 6.72 -11.55
CA LEU A 6 -13.77 8.02 -12.09
C LEU A 6 -14.14 9.02 -10.98
N ASN A 7 -14.48 8.52 -9.79
CA ASN A 7 -14.73 9.32 -8.61
C ASN A 7 -13.45 9.81 -7.92
N GLY A 8 -12.27 9.30 -8.31
CA GLY A 8 -10.99 9.64 -7.71
C GLY A 8 -10.62 8.73 -6.54
N ALA A 9 -9.62 9.14 -5.76
CA ALA A 9 -9.14 8.43 -4.58
C ALA A 9 -9.52 9.17 -3.29
N ASP A 10 -9.81 8.43 -2.24
CA ASP A 10 -9.94 8.99 -0.89
C ASP A 10 -8.59 8.92 -0.17
N ILE A 11 -8.17 10.02 0.44
CA ILE A 11 -6.93 10.13 1.21
C ILE A 11 -7.27 10.31 2.67
N PHE A 12 -6.91 9.30 3.45
CA PHE A 12 -7.05 9.34 4.90
C PHE A 12 -5.72 9.71 5.52
N PHE A 13 -5.73 10.79 6.29
CA PHE A 13 -4.58 11.20 7.08
C PHE A 13 -4.72 10.68 8.49
N LEU A 14 -3.60 10.38 9.14
CA LEU A 14 -3.61 9.85 10.50
C LEU A 14 -4.09 10.87 11.54
N ASN A 15 -3.71 12.15 11.36
CA ASN A 15 -3.88 13.22 12.35
C ASN A 15 -4.70 14.42 11.84
N ARG A 16 -5.47 14.26 10.75
CA ARG A 16 -6.34 15.33 10.21
C ARG A 16 -7.51 14.72 9.43
N GLN A 17 -8.46 15.57 9.05
CA GLN A 17 -9.65 15.14 8.32
C GLN A 17 -9.30 14.52 6.95
N PRO A 18 -9.98 13.45 6.54
CA PRO A 18 -9.75 12.81 5.26
C PRO A 18 -10.19 13.72 4.11
N LEU A 19 -9.47 13.65 3.00
CA LEU A 19 -9.82 14.31 1.74
C LEU A 19 -10.45 13.29 0.80
N ARG A 20 -11.61 13.60 0.23
CA ARG A 20 -12.40 12.67 -0.59
C ARG A 20 -12.34 13.01 -2.06
N ASN A 21 -12.53 12.00 -2.90
CA ASN A 21 -12.68 12.18 -4.35
C ASN A 21 -11.53 13.02 -4.97
N VAL A 22 -10.30 12.74 -4.57
CA VAL A 22 -9.09 13.38 -5.09
C VAL A 22 -8.84 12.86 -6.50
N LYS A 23 -8.84 13.77 -7.47
CA LYS A 23 -8.69 13.46 -8.91
C LYS A 23 -7.37 13.97 -9.47
N ASN A 24 -6.72 14.92 -8.81
CA ASN A 24 -5.42 15.44 -9.21
C ASN A 24 -4.55 15.76 -7.98
N ALA A 25 -3.23 15.79 -8.19
CA ALA A 25 -2.27 16.03 -7.11
C ALA A 25 -2.30 17.49 -6.58
N GLU A 26 -2.77 18.45 -7.39
CA GLU A 26 -2.84 19.86 -7.00
C GLU A 26 -3.79 20.07 -5.81
N GLN A 27 -4.85 19.25 -5.70
CA GLN A 27 -5.75 19.24 -4.55
C GLN A 27 -5.05 18.95 -3.21
N LEU A 28 -3.84 18.36 -3.24
CA LEU A 28 -3.09 18.00 -2.05
C LEU A 28 -2.10 19.08 -1.60
N ILE A 29 -1.73 20.00 -2.50
CA ILE A 29 -0.74 21.05 -2.22
C ILE A 29 -1.10 21.85 -0.95
N PRO A 30 -2.35 22.35 -0.78
CA PRO A 30 -2.70 23.12 0.42
C PRO A 30 -2.68 22.27 1.70
N VAL A 31 -2.99 20.98 1.58
CA VAL A 31 -3.06 20.08 2.74
C VAL A 31 -1.66 19.80 3.27
N PHE A 32 -0.67 19.63 2.39
CA PHE A 32 0.72 19.42 2.76
C PHE A 32 1.47 20.69 3.15
N ALA A 33 0.87 21.88 3.00
CA ALA A 33 1.46 23.12 3.49
C ALA A 33 1.59 23.16 5.02
N VAL A 34 0.76 22.38 5.73
CA VAL A 34 0.86 22.18 7.18
C VAL A 34 1.46 20.79 7.45
N PRO A 35 2.66 20.72 8.07
CA PRO A 35 3.27 19.46 8.45
C PRO A 35 2.35 18.64 9.36
N PRO A 36 2.32 17.30 9.21
CA PRO A 36 1.64 16.45 10.18
C PRO A 36 2.33 16.56 11.55
N ALA A 37 1.55 16.40 12.62
CA ALA A 37 2.04 16.30 13.98
C ALA A 37 1.19 15.29 14.76
N GLY A 38 1.75 14.74 15.83
CA GLY A 38 1.06 13.78 16.70
C GLY A 38 1.46 12.31 16.44
N PRO A 39 0.68 11.36 16.96
CA PRO A 39 0.96 9.93 16.88
C PRO A 39 0.78 9.37 15.45
N THR A 40 0.98 8.06 15.29
CA THR A 40 0.88 7.33 14.02
C THR A 40 -0.24 6.27 14.09
N PRO A 41 -1.52 6.67 14.28
CA PRO A 41 -2.65 5.75 14.50
C PRO A 41 -3.13 5.03 13.24
N ILE A 42 -2.25 4.24 12.64
CA ILE A 42 -2.52 3.45 11.42
C ILE A 42 -3.65 2.44 11.69
N VAL A 43 -3.66 1.78 12.84
CA VAL A 43 -4.67 0.77 13.17
C VAL A 43 -6.07 1.38 13.25
N ARG A 44 -6.21 2.51 13.95
CA ARG A 44 -7.46 3.28 14.03
C ARG A 44 -7.92 3.71 12.64
N THR A 45 -7.01 4.27 11.85
CA THR A 45 -7.32 4.80 10.51
C THR A 45 -7.70 3.67 9.54
N LEU A 46 -6.99 2.54 9.58
CA LEU A 46 -7.32 1.36 8.76
C LEU A 46 -8.70 0.82 9.09
N ARG A 47 -9.03 0.67 10.38
CA ARG A 47 -10.36 0.23 10.82
C ARG A 47 -11.46 1.19 10.36
N GLN A 48 -11.22 2.49 10.45
CA GLN A 48 -12.13 3.51 9.92
C GLN A 48 -12.37 3.32 8.42
N VAL A 49 -11.31 3.17 7.61
CA VAL A 49 -11.42 2.93 6.16
C VAL A 49 -12.24 1.67 5.87
N LEU A 50 -11.93 0.56 6.54
CA LEU A 50 -12.62 -0.72 6.34
C LEU A 50 -14.12 -0.63 6.71
N GLN A 51 -14.46 0.12 7.75
CA GLN A 51 -15.84 0.35 8.16
C GLN A 51 -16.58 1.25 7.17
N GLU A 52 -15.98 2.38 6.80
CA GLU A 52 -16.61 3.34 5.88
C GLU A 52 -16.80 2.76 4.48
N LYS A 53 -15.84 1.96 4.01
CA LYS A 53 -15.87 1.37 2.66
C LYS A 53 -16.62 0.03 2.58
N ARG A 54 -17.30 -0.37 3.65
CA ARG A 54 -17.90 -1.71 3.77
C ARG A 54 -18.93 -1.99 2.67
N LEU A 55 -19.71 -0.99 2.27
CA LEU A 55 -20.70 -1.15 1.19
C LEU A 55 -20.00 -1.20 -0.17
N GLU A 56 -19.04 -0.30 -0.44
CA GLU A 56 -18.30 -0.29 -1.70
C GLU A 56 -17.50 -1.57 -1.91
N ILE A 57 -16.97 -2.18 -0.85
CA ILE A 57 -16.25 -3.46 -0.91
C ILE A 57 -17.15 -4.58 -1.47
N GLN A 58 -18.47 -4.52 -1.28
CA GLN A 58 -19.39 -5.51 -1.85
C GLN A 58 -19.51 -5.37 -3.37
N GLU A 59 -19.48 -4.14 -3.87
CA GLU A 59 -19.67 -3.82 -5.29
C GLU A 59 -18.36 -3.91 -6.08
N ARG A 60 -17.25 -3.45 -5.51
CA ARG A 60 -15.94 -3.37 -6.15
C ARG A 60 -14.80 -3.78 -5.22
N LYS A 61 -13.61 -4.03 -5.79
CA LYS A 61 -12.41 -4.31 -5.00
C LYS A 61 -11.85 -3.00 -4.42
N LEU A 62 -11.25 -3.08 -3.24
CA LEU A 62 -10.61 -1.97 -2.54
C LEU A 62 -9.09 -2.17 -2.52
N LEU A 63 -8.34 -1.17 -2.99
CA LEU A 63 -6.89 -1.08 -2.83
C LEU A 63 -6.61 0.00 -1.78
N ILE A 64 -5.89 -0.35 -0.73
CA ILE A 64 -5.46 0.56 0.33
C ILE A 64 -3.95 0.71 0.24
N LEU A 65 -3.48 1.93 0.04
CA LEU A 65 -2.06 2.26 0.10
C LEU A 65 -1.80 2.97 1.43
N ILE A 66 -0.90 2.42 2.23
CA ILE A 66 -0.49 3.00 3.51
C ILE A 66 0.95 3.45 3.35
N ALA A 67 1.14 4.76 3.21
CA ALA A 67 2.47 5.36 3.20
C ALA A 67 2.85 5.82 4.62
N THR A 68 3.95 5.32 5.15
CA THR A 68 4.42 5.66 6.51
C THR A 68 5.95 5.65 6.58
N ASP A 69 6.50 6.57 7.38
CA ASP A 69 7.92 6.70 7.70
C ASP A 69 8.25 6.27 9.14
N GLY A 70 7.23 5.84 9.90
CA GLY A 70 7.37 5.52 11.30
C GLY A 70 6.49 4.35 11.77
N VAL A 71 6.78 3.93 13.00
CA VAL A 71 6.11 2.83 13.70
C VAL A 71 4.66 3.21 14.03
N PRO A 72 3.67 2.32 13.81
CA PRO A 72 2.29 2.54 14.21
C PRO A 72 2.22 2.77 15.73
N THR A 73 1.49 3.80 16.15
CA THR A 73 1.26 4.11 17.56
C THR A 73 -0.19 4.45 17.82
N ASN A 74 -0.69 4.16 19.01
CA ASN A 74 -2.01 4.62 19.44
C ASN A 74 -1.99 6.13 19.75
N ASP A 75 -3.16 6.67 20.12
CA ASP A 75 -3.28 8.11 20.42
C ASP A 75 -2.44 8.57 21.63
N ASN A 76 -1.95 7.63 22.45
CA ASN A 76 -1.04 7.88 23.57
C ASN A 76 0.45 7.69 23.20
N GLY A 77 0.78 7.43 21.92
CA GLY A 77 2.14 7.21 21.45
C GLY A 77 2.72 5.82 21.75
N GLN A 78 1.91 4.86 22.21
CA GLN A 78 2.36 3.49 22.45
C GLN A 78 2.35 2.70 21.14
N GLN A 79 3.40 1.90 20.90
CA GLN A 79 3.54 1.13 19.65
C GLN A 79 2.42 0.09 19.48
N GLU A 80 1.89 0.00 18.27
CA GLU A 80 0.75 -0.85 17.88
C GLU A 80 1.07 -1.84 16.75
N THR A 81 2.31 -2.31 16.66
CA THR A 81 2.75 -3.28 15.64
C THR A 81 1.90 -4.57 15.65
N LYS A 82 1.64 -5.16 16.83
CA LYS A 82 0.80 -6.38 16.95
C LYS A 82 -0.68 -6.11 16.61
N PRO A 83 -1.32 -5.03 17.11
CA PRO A 83 -2.65 -4.63 16.65
C PRO A 83 -2.73 -4.40 15.13
N LEU A 84 -1.71 -3.79 14.52
CA LEU A 84 -1.65 -3.62 13.06
C LEU A 84 -1.59 -4.97 12.34
N GLU A 85 -0.74 -5.90 12.82
CA GLU A 85 -0.70 -7.26 12.30
C GLU A 85 -2.07 -7.93 12.35
N HIS A 86 -2.73 -7.82 13.50
CA HIS A 86 -4.04 -8.41 13.71
C HIS A 86 -5.08 -7.84 12.73
N ALA A 87 -5.12 -6.52 12.57
CA ALA A 87 -6.04 -5.86 11.64
C ALA A 87 -5.79 -6.29 10.19
N LEU A 88 -4.52 -6.33 9.76
CA LEU A 88 -4.14 -6.77 8.43
C LEU A 88 -4.46 -8.25 8.18
N ARG A 89 -4.39 -9.12 9.19
CA ARG A 89 -4.68 -10.55 9.01
C ARG A 89 -6.16 -10.90 9.11
N HIS A 90 -6.91 -10.26 10.01
CA HIS A 90 -8.21 -10.76 10.45
C HIS A 90 -9.38 -9.80 10.19
N GLU A 91 -9.13 -8.50 9.98
CA GLU A 91 -10.20 -7.51 9.89
C GLU A 91 -10.56 -7.15 8.45
N ARG A 92 -9.74 -7.57 7.47
CA ARG A 92 -10.03 -7.42 6.04
C ARG A 92 -11.07 -8.45 5.60
N ASN A 93 -12.33 -8.04 5.58
CA ASN A 93 -13.44 -8.91 5.20
C ASN A 93 -14.29 -8.32 4.05
N PRO A 94 -14.45 -9.01 2.91
CA PRO A 94 -13.77 -10.27 2.54
C PRO A 94 -12.33 -10.04 2.08
N ILE A 95 -11.41 -10.88 2.53
CA ILE A 95 -9.96 -10.72 2.34
C ILE A 95 -9.53 -10.69 0.86
N ASN A 96 -10.24 -11.39 -0.02
CA ASN A 96 -9.95 -11.46 -1.46
C ASN A 96 -10.40 -10.22 -2.25
N ARG A 97 -11.05 -9.25 -1.59
CA ARG A 97 -11.48 -7.99 -2.21
C ARG A 97 -10.75 -6.76 -1.67
N ILE A 98 -9.87 -6.94 -0.70
CA ILE A 98 -9.16 -5.85 -0.02
C ILE A 98 -7.66 -6.10 -0.09
N GLN A 99 -6.98 -5.39 -1.00
CA GLN A 99 -5.53 -5.38 -1.06
C GLN A 99 -5.00 -4.22 -0.22
N VAL A 100 -3.95 -4.50 0.54
CA VAL A 100 -3.21 -3.46 1.25
C VAL A 100 -1.76 -3.47 0.75
N THR A 101 -1.20 -2.30 0.54
CA THR A 101 0.23 -2.12 0.29
C THR A 101 0.78 -1.15 1.31
N LEU A 102 1.78 -1.61 2.07
CA LEU A 102 2.59 -0.76 2.93
C LEU A 102 3.71 -0.19 2.07
N ILE A 103 3.76 1.14 1.97
CA ILE A 103 4.86 1.87 1.36
C ILE A 103 5.64 2.43 2.54
N ALA A 104 6.67 1.70 2.93
CA ALA A 104 7.48 2.04 4.09
C ALA A 104 8.69 2.84 3.64
N CYS A 105 8.94 3.97 4.29
CA CYS A 105 10.12 4.79 4.05
C CYS A 105 11.32 4.39 4.95
N THR A 106 11.36 3.14 5.44
CA THR A 106 12.44 2.61 6.27
C THR A 106 12.78 1.16 5.91
N ASP A 107 14.05 0.78 6.08
CA ASP A 107 14.67 -0.40 5.49
C ASP A 107 14.29 -1.77 6.10
N ASP A 108 13.41 -1.82 7.12
CA ASP A 108 13.20 -3.00 7.97
C ASP A 108 11.75 -3.54 7.96
N ASN A 109 11.14 -3.82 6.79
CA ASN A 109 9.87 -4.55 6.77
C ASN A 109 9.80 -5.74 5.81
N GLU A 110 9.98 -6.93 6.36
CA GLU A 110 9.54 -8.16 5.73
C GLU A 110 8.25 -8.66 6.41
N CYS A 111 7.12 -8.57 5.72
CA CYS A 111 5.85 -9.16 6.16
C CYS A 111 5.26 -10.12 5.15
N LYS A 112 4.96 -11.35 5.61
CA LYS A 112 4.26 -12.36 4.81
C LYS A 112 2.82 -12.48 5.30
N ILE A 113 1.98 -11.59 4.78
CA ILE A 113 0.53 -11.60 4.98
C ILE A 113 -0.10 -11.72 3.58
N SER A 114 -1.10 -12.60 3.40
CA SER A 114 -1.80 -12.74 2.12
C SER A 114 -2.44 -11.41 1.72
N ASN A 115 -2.36 -11.02 0.45
CA ASN A 115 -2.91 -9.75 -0.04
C ASN A 115 -2.34 -8.51 0.69
N LEU A 116 -1.14 -8.63 1.25
CA LEU A 116 -0.34 -7.52 1.73
C LEU A 116 0.92 -7.46 0.88
N ASP A 117 1.17 -6.31 0.30
CA ASP A 117 2.45 -6.02 -0.34
C ASP A 117 3.24 -5.02 0.51
N VAL A 118 4.56 -5.11 0.46
CA VAL A 118 5.46 -4.16 1.10
C VAL A 118 6.41 -3.66 0.03
N ALA A 119 6.38 -2.35 -0.21
CA ALA A 119 7.26 -1.68 -1.13
C ALA A 119 8.11 -0.65 -0.37
N ASP A 120 9.37 -0.54 -0.75
CA ASP A 120 10.24 0.54 -0.31
C ASP A 120 9.79 1.87 -0.94
N ASP A 121 10.32 2.98 -0.44
CA ASP A 121 10.04 4.27 -1.03
C ASP A 121 10.56 4.34 -2.50
N TYR A 122 9.94 5.21 -3.30
CA TYR A 122 10.22 5.28 -4.73
C TYR A 122 11.69 5.52 -5.06
N ARG A 123 12.43 6.28 -4.25
CA ARG A 123 13.83 6.58 -4.56
C ARG A 123 14.68 5.34 -4.38
N SER A 124 14.51 4.66 -3.25
CA SER A 124 15.23 3.44 -2.91
C SER A 124 14.94 2.33 -3.93
N GLU A 125 13.67 2.06 -4.21
CA GLU A 125 13.25 1.03 -5.18
C GLU A 125 13.79 1.33 -6.59
N ARG A 126 13.72 2.60 -7.02
CA ARG A 126 14.27 3.01 -8.32
C ARG A 126 15.76 2.78 -8.39
N GLU A 127 16.50 3.14 -7.35
CA GLU A 127 17.95 2.94 -7.30
C GLU A 127 18.32 1.47 -7.38
N GLU A 128 17.60 0.59 -6.69
CA GLU A 128 17.82 -0.85 -6.76
C GLU A 128 17.54 -1.41 -8.15
N ILE A 129 16.40 -1.05 -8.75
CA ILE A 129 16.03 -1.51 -10.08
C ILE A 129 17.04 -1.01 -11.10
N GLN A 130 17.48 0.25 -11.01
CA GLN A 130 18.49 0.81 -11.91
C GLN A 130 19.88 0.18 -11.71
N LYS A 131 20.22 -0.30 -10.50
CA LYS A 131 21.45 -1.08 -10.28
C LYS A 131 21.42 -2.42 -11.01
N VAL A 132 20.26 -3.06 -11.12
CA VAL A 132 20.10 -4.39 -11.75
C VAL A 132 19.83 -4.29 -13.25
N GLN A 133 18.91 -3.42 -13.68
CA GLN A 133 18.43 -3.28 -15.06
C GLN A 133 19.19 -2.22 -15.87
N GLY A 134 20.01 -1.40 -15.20
CA GLY A 134 20.78 -0.31 -15.79
C GLY A 134 20.17 1.07 -15.58
N LYS A 135 21.02 2.10 -15.59
CA LYS A 135 20.66 3.50 -15.26
C LYS A 135 19.56 4.12 -16.13
N ASN A 136 19.39 3.61 -17.35
CA ASN A 136 18.41 4.11 -18.31
C ASN A 136 17.09 3.32 -18.27
N PHE A 137 16.92 2.38 -17.34
CA PHE A 137 15.68 1.63 -17.22
C PHE A 137 14.53 2.58 -16.85
N PRO A 138 13.43 2.59 -17.62
CA PRO A 138 12.29 3.45 -17.33
C PRO A 138 11.56 2.90 -16.11
N PHE A 139 11.68 3.60 -14.98
CA PHE A 139 10.97 3.28 -13.75
C PHE A 139 10.18 4.49 -13.24
N SER A 140 8.90 4.25 -12.99
CA SER A 140 7.87 5.25 -12.69
C SER A 140 7.12 4.91 -11.41
N PHE A 141 6.38 5.87 -10.85
CA PHE A 141 5.47 5.60 -9.73
C PHE A 141 4.39 4.58 -10.08
N GLY A 142 4.04 4.46 -11.37
CA GLY A 142 3.14 3.44 -11.85
C GLY A 142 3.67 2.03 -11.60
N ASP A 143 4.98 1.83 -11.64
CA ASP A 143 5.60 0.51 -11.45
C ASP A 143 5.48 0.04 -9.99
N ILE A 144 5.56 0.96 -9.02
CA ILE A 144 5.29 0.67 -7.59
C ILE A 144 3.81 0.27 -7.38
N LEU A 145 2.91 1.03 -8.00
CA LEU A 145 1.47 0.74 -7.93
C LEU A 145 1.12 -0.56 -8.66
N MET A 146 1.82 -0.89 -9.75
CA MET A 146 1.59 -2.12 -10.49
C MET A 146 2.08 -3.34 -9.70
N GLY A 147 3.21 -3.28 -9.00
CA GLY A 147 3.66 -4.37 -8.11
C GLY A 147 2.60 -4.74 -7.06
N ALA A 148 1.97 -3.72 -6.45
CA ALA A 148 0.87 -3.89 -5.50
C ALA A 148 -0.37 -4.61 -6.09
N ILE A 149 -0.58 -4.49 -7.39
CA ILE A 149 -1.75 -5.02 -8.11
C ILE A 149 -1.38 -6.28 -8.92
N ASP A 150 -0.09 -6.59 -9.13
CA ASP A 150 0.35 -7.64 -10.07
C ASP A 150 -0.14 -9.02 -9.64
N ASN A 151 -0.14 -9.31 -8.32
CA ASN A 151 -0.75 -10.52 -7.77
C ASN A 151 -2.22 -10.69 -8.17
N TRP A 152 -2.98 -9.60 -8.32
CA TRP A 152 -4.38 -9.65 -8.79
C TRP A 152 -4.50 -9.87 -10.30
N PHE A 153 -3.48 -9.49 -11.09
CA PHE A 153 -3.45 -9.77 -12.52
C PHE A 153 -2.95 -11.18 -12.82
N ASP A 154 -2.05 -11.71 -11.99
CA ASP A 154 -1.56 -13.09 -12.10
C ASP A 154 -2.66 -14.13 -11.82
N GLU A 155 -3.57 -13.87 -10.85
CA GLU A 155 -4.77 -14.69 -10.64
C GLU A 155 -5.66 -14.78 -11.90
N ARG A 156 -5.63 -13.78 -12.78
CA ARG A 156 -6.36 -13.79 -14.06
C ARG A 156 -5.59 -14.50 -15.19
N ARG A 157 -4.25 -14.61 -15.10
CA ARG A 157 -3.41 -15.28 -16.11
C ARG A 157 -3.48 -16.81 -16.07
N VAL A 158 -3.93 -17.42 -14.98
CA VAL A 158 -4.06 -18.89 -14.86
C VAL A 158 -5.07 -19.49 -15.86
N THR A 159 -5.85 -18.66 -16.58
CA THR A 159 -6.80 -19.13 -17.61
C THR A 159 -6.34 -18.96 -19.07
N GLY A 160 -5.11 -18.49 -19.32
CA GLY A 160 -4.62 -18.32 -20.69
C GLY A 160 -3.10 -18.41 -20.79
N ASN A 161 -2.61 -19.36 -21.58
CA ASN A 161 -1.20 -19.58 -21.90
C ASN A 161 -0.44 -18.26 -22.14
N ALA A 162 0.55 -17.95 -21.28
CA ALA A 162 1.40 -16.77 -21.42
C ALA A 162 2.87 -17.13 -21.69
N PRO A 163 3.63 -16.28 -22.40
CA PRO A 163 5.04 -16.49 -22.74
C PRO A 163 5.97 -16.24 -21.52
N PRO A 164 7.27 -16.59 -21.60
CA PRO A 164 8.17 -16.57 -20.46
C PRO A 164 8.40 -15.17 -19.88
N ASP A 165 8.39 -15.11 -18.54
CA ASP A 165 8.56 -13.92 -17.71
C ASP A 165 9.83 -13.13 -18.04
N ARG A 166 9.67 -11.81 -18.16
CA ARG A 166 10.79 -10.84 -18.25
C ARG A 166 11.10 -10.15 -16.92
N HIS A 167 10.53 -10.61 -15.82
CA HIS A 167 10.78 -10.03 -14.49
C HIS A 167 11.62 -11.01 -13.68
N GLY A 168 12.84 -10.57 -13.34
CA GLY A 168 13.74 -11.30 -12.47
C GLY A 168 13.11 -11.45 -11.09
N THR A 169 12.58 -12.63 -10.81
CA THR A 169 12.07 -12.98 -9.48
C THR A 169 13.23 -12.95 -8.47
N LYS A 170 13.25 -11.94 -7.58
CA LYS A 170 14.11 -11.96 -6.38
C LYS A 170 13.71 -13.19 -5.54
N GLY A 171 14.69 -14.05 -5.23
CA GLY A 171 14.52 -15.18 -4.32
C GLY A 171 14.21 -14.68 -2.90
N LYS A 172 12.96 -14.85 -2.44
CA LYS A 172 12.53 -14.46 -1.10
C LYS A 172 13.26 -15.30 -0.05
N LYS A 173 14.18 -14.69 0.71
CA LYS A 173 14.76 -15.29 1.91
C LYS A 173 13.66 -15.51 2.96
N LYS A 174 13.84 -16.54 3.79
CA LYS A 174 12.91 -16.90 4.87
C LYS A 174 13.29 -16.10 6.13
N GLY A 175 12.82 -14.85 6.21
CA GLY A 175 12.86 -14.03 7.42
C GLY A 175 11.52 -14.03 8.17
N ALA A 176 11.58 -13.76 9.48
CA ALA A 176 10.44 -13.60 10.36
C ALA A 176 9.64 -12.31 10.02
N CYS A 177 8.35 -12.29 10.39
CA CYS A 177 7.44 -11.19 10.11
C CYS A 177 7.78 -9.98 10.99
N CYS A 178 8.34 -8.93 10.41
CA CYS A 178 8.53 -7.62 11.06
C CYS A 178 7.59 -6.63 10.37
N ILE A 179 6.49 -6.32 11.03
CA ILE A 179 5.78 -5.06 10.77
C ILE A 179 6.58 -4.03 11.56
N LEU A 180 6.96 -2.91 10.95
CA LEU A 180 7.67 -1.83 11.64
C LEU A 180 6.94 -1.39 12.92
#